data_AF-A0A1W9SMY4-F1
#
_entry.id   AF-A0A1W9SMY4-F1
#
_cell.length_a   1.000
_cell.length_b   1.000
_cell.length_c   1.000
_cell.angle_alpha   90.00
_cell.angle_beta   90.00
_cell.angle_gamma   90.00
#
_symmetry.space_group_name_H-M   'P 1'
#
loop_
_entity.id
_entity.type
_entity.pdbx_description
1 polymer ?
#
loop_
_entity_poly.entity_id
_entity_poly.type
_entity_poly.pdbx_seq_one_letter_code
_entity_poly.pdbx_strand_id
1 'polypeptide(L)'
;MQKKKQFMIVENLQKRLNGKDLEYEKTYTFEEAFSSSLKYFNGDELAAKVWISKYALKNSDGDIFEKNPDDMHRRIAKEIARIEKKYENPMSENEIFDLLKNFKYIIPQGSPMSGIGNKHQVVSLSNCFVIGENNSYDSYGGIMKIDQEQVQLMKRRAGVGHDLSHIRPKGSPVKNSALTSTGVVPFMDKYFY
;
A
#
# COMPACT_ATOMS: atom_id res chain seq x y z
N MET A 1 -34.20 29.66 10.32
CA MET A 1 -32.72 29.63 10.49
C MET A 1 -32.01 28.53 9.70
N GLN A 2 -32.58 27.34 9.47
CA GLN A 2 -31.92 26.24 8.72
C GLN A 2 -31.70 26.50 7.22
N LYS A 3 -32.63 27.15 6.51
CA LYS A 3 -32.47 27.42 5.05
C LYS A 3 -31.29 28.35 4.70
N LYS A 4 -30.97 29.32 5.57
CA LYS A 4 -29.79 30.21 5.39
C LYS A 4 -28.46 29.49 5.59
N LYS A 5 -28.40 28.50 6.49
CA LYS A 5 -27.21 27.66 6.71
C LYS A 5 -26.92 26.77 5.50
N GLN A 6 -27.96 26.22 4.87
CA GLN A 6 -27.82 25.39 3.67
C GLN A 6 -27.27 26.20 2.48
N PHE A 7 -27.77 27.43 2.27
CA PHE A 7 -27.28 28.33 1.22
C PHE A 7 -25.81 28.74 1.42
N MET A 8 -25.41 29.06 2.65
CA MET A 8 -24.02 29.38 3.00
C MET A 8 -23.05 28.20 2.77
N ILE A 9 -23.50 26.95 2.93
CA ILE A 9 -22.67 25.76 2.68
C ILE A 9 -22.44 25.58 1.18
N VAL A 10 -23.47 25.78 0.36
CA VAL A 10 -23.38 25.67 -1.10
C VAL A 10 -22.51 26.77 -1.70
N GLU A 11 -22.65 28.02 -1.23
CA GLU A 11 -21.79 29.13 -1.69
C GLU A 11 -20.32 28.95 -1.28
N ASN A 12 -20.06 28.39 -0.08
CA ASN A 12 -18.69 28.12 0.36
C ASN A 12 -18.06 26.92 -0.37
N LEU A 13 -18.85 25.94 -0.80
CA LEU A 13 -18.42 24.86 -1.68
C LEU A 13 -18.08 25.41 -3.07
N GLN A 14 -18.94 26.25 -3.65
CA GLN A 14 -18.67 26.90 -4.95
C GLN A 14 -17.45 27.83 -4.92
N LYS A 15 -17.24 28.59 -3.84
CA LYS A 15 -16.01 29.40 -3.66
C LYS A 15 -14.74 28.56 -3.51
N ARG A 16 -14.82 27.36 -2.92
CA ARG A 16 -13.69 26.42 -2.84
C ARG A 16 -13.42 25.71 -4.18
N LEU A 17 -14.45 25.49 -4.98
CA LEU A 17 -14.37 24.89 -6.32
C LEU A 17 -13.79 25.86 -7.35
N ASN A 18 -14.10 27.16 -7.26
CA ASN A 18 -13.60 28.18 -8.19
C ASN A 18 -12.10 28.51 -8.05
N GLY A 19 -11.37 27.89 -7.12
CA GLY A 19 -9.94 28.12 -6.87
C GLY A 19 -9.01 26.94 -7.15
N LYS A 20 -9.56 25.80 -7.61
CA LYS A 20 -8.78 24.65 -8.07
C LYS A 20 -9.43 24.13 -9.34
N ASP A 21 -8.70 24.15 -10.44
CA ASP A 21 -9.07 23.40 -11.63
C ASP A 21 -9.36 21.96 -11.21
N LEU A 22 -10.63 21.55 -11.27
CA LEU A 22 -11.01 20.16 -11.13
C LEU A 22 -10.55 19.46 -12.41
N GLU A 23 -9.28 19.06 -12.46
CA GLU A 23 -8.85 18.03 -13.39
C GLU A 23 -9.63 16.76 -13.04
N TYR A 24 -10.67 16.48 -13.81
CA TYR A 24 -11.32 15.18 -13.79
C TYR A 24 -10.29 14.16 -14.31
N GLU A 25 -9.67 13.42 -13.39
CA GLU A 25 -8.78 12.31 -13.76
C GLU A 25 -9.58 11.32 -14.61
N LYS A 26 -9.05 10.95 -15.77
CA LYS A 26 -9.70 10.04 -16.70
C LYS A 26 -9.85 8.66 -16.05
N THR A 27 -11.07 8.12 -16.07
CA THR A 27 -11.38 6.78 -15.60
C THR A 27 -11.67 5.82 -16.76
N TYR A 28 -11.62 4.52 -16.48
CA TYR A 28 -11.85 3.43 -17.42
C TYR A 28 -12.85 2.43 -16.82
N THR A 29 -13.67 1.81 -17.67
CA THR A 29 -14.48 0.67 -17.24
C THR A 29 -13.63 -0.58 -17.09
N PHE A 30 -14.18 -1.59 -16.41
CA PHE A 30 -13.50 -2.88 -16.29
C PHE A 30 -13.24 -3.51 -17.67
N GLU A 31 -14.21 -3.46 -18.58
CA GLU A 31 -14.12 -4.03 -19.93
C GLU A 31 -13.04 -3.34 -20.78
N GLU A 32 -12.94 -2.01 -20.68
CA GLU A 32 -11.91 -1.24 -21.38
C GLU A 32 -10.51 -1.59 -20.88
N ALA A 33 -10.35 -1.64 -19.55
CA ALA A 33 -9.08 -2.01 -18.92
C ALA A 33 -8.72 -3.47 -19.23
N PHE A 34 -9.71 -4.38 -19.22
CA PHE A 34 -9.54 -5.79 -19.53
C PHE A 34 -9.13 -6.02 -20.97
N SER A 35 -9.84 -5.43 -21.94
CA SER A 35 -9.50 -5.57 -23.35
C SER A 35 -8.09 -5.04 -23.65
N SER A 36 -7.71 -3.91 -23.05
CA SER A 36 -6.37 -3.34 -23.24
C SER A 36 -5.28 -4.17 -22.57
N SER A 37 -5.53 -4.68 -21.36
CA SER A 37 -4.57 -5.50 -20.62
C SER A 37 -4.43 -6.89 -21.21
N LEU A 38 -5.50 -7.46 -21.78
CA LEU A 38 -5.45 -8.74 -22.49
C LEU A 38 -4.52 -8.66 -23.70
N LYS A 39 -4.60 -7.56 -24.45
CA LYS A 39 -3.65 -7.29 -25.55
C LYS A 39 -2.23 -7.14 -25.04
N TYR A 40 -2.04 -6.44 -23.92
CA TYR A 40 -0.73 -6.26 -23.30
C TYR A 40 -0.05 -7.59 -22.94
N PHE A 41 -0.82 -8.52 -22.35
CA PHE A 41 -0.34 -9.84 -21.95
C PHE A 41 -0.50 -10.90 -23.04
N ASN A 42 -0.58 -10.52 -24.32
CA ASN A 42 -0.65 -11.44 -25.47
C ASN A 42 -1.76 -12.50 -25.36
N GLY A 43 -2.92 -12.14 -24.78
CA GLY A 43 -4.06 -13.04 -24.62
C GLY A 43 -4.13 -13.78 -23.27
N ASP A 44 -3.21 -13.54 -22.33
CA ASP A 44 -3.31 -14.11 -20.98
C ASP A 44 -4.38 -13.40 -20.15
N GLU A 45 -5.55 -14.05 -20.04
CA GLU A 45 -6.67 -13.53 -19.27
C GLU A 45 -6.41 -13.48 -17.75
N LEU A 46 -5.64 -14.42 -17.21
CA LEU A 46 -5.37 -14.49 -15.78
C LEU A 46 -4.48 -13.32 -15.38
N ALA A 47 -3.40 -13.07 -16.13
CA ALA A 47 -2.53 -11.93 -15.92
C ALA A 47 -3.31 -10.60 -16.02
N ALA A 48 -4.16 -10.45 -17.03
CA ALA A 48 -5.00 -9.26 -17.20
C ALA A 48 -5.95 -9.05 -16.01
N LYS A 49 -6.69 -10.07 -15.58
CA LYS A 49 -7.62 -9.98 -14.43
C LYS A 49 -6.89 -9.73 -13.12
N VAL A 50 -5.74 -10.36 -12.90
CA VAL A 50 -4.91 -10.14 -11.70
C VAL A 50 -4.39 -8.71 -11.68
N TRP A 51 -3.88 -8.19 -12.80
CA TRP A 51 -3.40 -6.81 -12.85
C TRP A 51 -4.51 -5.80 -12.54
N ILE A 52 -5.67 -5.92 -13.18
CA ILE A 52 -6.80 -5.03 -12.94
C ILE A 52 -7.27 -5.11 -11.50
N SER A 53 -7.39 -6.32 -10.94
CA SER A 53 -7.92 -6.49 -9.58
C SER A 53 -6.93 -6.08 -8.49
N LYS A 54 -5.63 -6.27 -8.69
CA LYS A 54 -4.62 -6.13 -7.63
C LYS A 54 -3.72 -4.91 -7.77
N TYR A 55 -3.43 -4.44 -8.98
CA TYR A 55 -2.35 -3.47 -9.24
C TYR A 55 -2.80 -2.17 -9.91
N ALA A 56 -3.81 -2.21 -10.79
CA ALA A 56 -4.35 -1.02 -11.41
C ALA A 56 -4.82 0.00 -10.34
N LEU A 57 -4.53 1.27 -10.58
CA LEU A 57 -4.89 2.35 -9.69
C LEU A 57 -6.42 2.49 -9.58
N LYS A 58 -6.95 2.43 -8.36
CA LYS A 58 -8.37 2.55 -8.05
C LYS A 58 -8.65 3.40 -6.83
N ASN A 59 -9.84 4.01 -6.79
CA ASN A 59 -10.38 4.67 -5.60
C ASN A 59 -11.32 3.73 -4.81
N SER A 60 -11.94 4.26 -3.75
CA SER A 60 -12.89 3.53 -2.92
C SER A 60 -14.22 3.23 -3.61
N ASP A 61 -14.59 4.01 -4.63
CA ASP A 61 -15.81 3.84 -5.41
C ASP A 61 -15.66 2.78 -6.52
N GLY A 62 -14.43 2.31 -6.75
CA GLY A 62 -14.10 1.27 -7.72
C GLY A 62 -13.68 1.81 -9.10
N ASP A 63 -13.59 3.12 -9.25
CA ASP A 63 -13.14 3.75 -10.49
C ASP A 63 -11.70 3.35 -10.80
N ILE A 64 -11.42 3.01 -12.06
CA ILE A 64 -10.11 2.58 -12.53
C ILE A 64 -9.44 3.74 -13.26
N PHE A 65 -8.23 4.10 -12.86
CA PHE A 65 -7.50 5.26 -13.42
C PHE A 65 -6.40 4.86 -14.41
N GLU A 66 -6.17 3.55 -14.59
CA GLU A 66 -5.16 3.00 -15.48
C GLU A 66 -5.79 2.02 -16.45
N LYS A 67 -5.53 2.22 -17.75
CA LYS A 67 -6.12 1.39 -18.80
C LYS A 67 -5.42 0.04 -18.91
N ASN A 68 -4.11 0.01 -18.76
CA ASN A 68 -3.28 -1.19 -18.89
C ASN A 68 -1.95 -1.01 -18.12
N PRO A 69 -1.10 -2.05 -18.04
CA PRO A 69 0.16 -1.97 -17.31
C PRO A 69 1.13 -0.88 -17.76
N ASP A 70 1.09 -0.38 -19.00
CA ASP A 70 1.95 0.74 -19.41
C ASP A 70 1.62 2.03 -18.66
N ASP A 71 0.35 2.29 -18.35
CA ASP A 71 -0.03 3.46 -17.54
C ASP A 71 0.57 3.35 -16.12
N MET A 72 0.55 2.14 -15.54
CA MET A 72 1.20 1.84 -14.27
C MET A 72 2.72 2.05 -14.35
N HIS A 73 3.38 1.52 -15.38
CA HIS A 73 4.83 1.71 -15.56
C HIS A 73 5.18 3.18 -15.71
N ARG A 74 4.38 3.97 -16.43
CA ARG A 74 4.57 5.44 -16.55
C ARG A 74 4.39 6.14 -15.21
N ARG A 75 3.35 5.80 -14.43
CA ARG A 75 3.16 6.35 -13.08
C ARG A 75 4.39 6.11 -12.20
N ILE A 76 4.90 4.87 -12.20
CA ILE A 76 6.07 4.50 -11.39
C ILE A 76 7.31 5.24 -11.90
N ALA A 77 7.56 5.24 -13.21
CA ALA A 77 8.70 5.90 -13.83
C ALA A 77 8.75 7.40 -13.53
N LYS A 78 7.60 8.09 -13.59
CA LYS A 78 7.47 9.51 -13.27
C LYS A 78 7.89 9.82 -11.82
N GLU A 79 7.46 9.00 -10.86
CA GLU A 79 7.82 9.21 -9.45
C GLU A 79 9.28 8.90 -9.17
N ILE A 80 9.85 7.88 -9.81
CA ILE A 80 11.29 7.59 -9.71
C ILE A 80 12.08 8.74 -10.33
N ALA A 81 11.75 9.18 -11.54
CA ALA A 81 12.40 10.30 -12.22
C ALA A 81 12.33 11.60 -11.41
N ARG A 82 11.23 11.82 -10.68
CA ARG A 82 11.09 12.97 -9.77
C ARG A 82 12.14 12.93 -8.65
N ILE A 83 12.47 11.75 -8.13
CA ILE A 83 13.50 11.56 -7.10
C ILE A 83 14.91 11.57 -7.70
N GLU A 84 15.10 11.00 -8.89
CA GLU A 84 16.38 10.95 -9.61
C GLU A 84 17.01 12.33 -9.81
N LYS A 85 16.18 13.37 -10.02
CA LYS A 85 16.62 14.79 -10.14
C LYS A 85 17.48 15.31 -8.97
N LYS A 86 17.52 14.59 -7.85
CA LYS A 86 18.33 14.95 -6.68
C LYS A 86 19.78 14.44 -6.76
N TYR A 87 20.10 13.58 -7.73
CA TYR A 87 21.41 12.97 -7.88
C TYR A 87 22.18 13.57 -9.07
N GLU A 88 23.50 13.40 -9.08
CA GLU A 88 24.39 14.03 -10.06
C GLU A 88 24.15 13.56 -11.50
N ASN A 89 23.77 12.29 -11.69
CA ASN A 89 23.50 11.68 -13.00
C ASN A 89 22.07 11.11 -13.03
N PRO A 90 21.04 11.97 -13.16
CA PRO A 90 19.65 11.54 -13.09
C PRO A 90 19.27 10.73 -14.34
N MET A 91 18.61 9.59 -14.16
CA MET A 91 17.94 8.92 -15.27
C MET A 91 16.67 9.68 -15.67
N SER A 92 16.37 9.72 -16.97
CA SER A 92 15.12 10.27 -17.49
C SER A 92 13.93 9.33 -17.24
N GLU A 93 12.73 9.90 -17.23
CA GLU A 93 11.48 9.12 -17.10
C GLU A 93 11.35 8.04 -18.19
N ASN A 94 11.77 8.33 -19.42
CA ASN A 94 11.70 7.38 -20.52
C ASN A 94 12.68 6.21 -20.33
N GLU A 95 13.90 6.46 -19.86
CA GLU A 95 14.87 5.40 -19.55
C GLU A 95 14.33 4.48 -18.46
N ILE A 96 13.76 5.05 -17.39
CA ILE A 96 13.15 4.26 -16.30
C ILE A 96 11.93 3.48 -16.82
N PHE A 97 11.07 4.11 -17.62
CA PHE A 97 9.91 3.44 -18.22
C PHE A 97 10.35 2.26 -19.08
N ASP A 98 11.41 2.40 -19.89
CA ASP A 98 11.91 1.33 -20.74
C ASP A 98 12.49 0.14 -19.95
N LEU A 99 12.97 0.36 -18.72
CA LEU A 99 13.39 -0.71 -17.81
C LEU A 99 12.20 -1.44 -17.17
N LEU A 100 11.10 -0.74 -16.92
CA LEU A 100 9.89 -1.27 -16.29
C LEU A 100 8.95 -1.94 -17.29
N LYS A 101 8.85 -1.41 -18.51
CA LYS A 101 7.86 -1.85 -19.50
C LYS A 101 8.03 -3.33 -19.81
N ASN A 102 6.89 -3.97 -20.07
CA ASN A 102 6.76 -5.39 -20.40
C ASN A 102 7.30 -6.33 -19.31
N PHE A 103 7.52 -5.85 -18.07
CA PHE A 103 8.04 -6.65 -16.97
C PHE A 103 9.34 -7.40 -17.34
N LYS A 104 10.19 -6.80 -18.18
CA LYS A 104 11.34 -7.49 -18.78
C LYS A 104 12.61 -7.45 -17.93
N TYR A 105 13.00 -6.26 -17.48
CA TYR A 105 14.26 -6.07 -16.75
C TYR A 105 14.04 -5.85 -15.26
N ILE A 106 13.06 -5.00 -14.92
CA ILE A 106 12.68 -4.73 -13.53
C ILE A 106 11.21 -5.06 -13.36
N ILE A 107 10.91 -5.94 -12.41
CA ILE A 107 9.55 -6.30 -12.01
C ILE A 107 9.35 -5.78 -10.59
N PRO A 108 8.64 -4.65 -10.38
CA PRO A 108 8.39 -4.16 -9.04
C PRO A 108 7.55 -5.16 -8.25
N GLN A 109 7.75 -5.19 -6.93
CA GLN A 109 6.91 -5.99 -6.05
C GLN A 109 5.48 -5.43 -5.99
N GLY A 110 4.54 -6.24 -5.51
CA GLY A 110 3.11 -5.91 -5.53
C GLY A 110 2.74 -4.58 -4.84
N SER A 111 3.37 -4.24 -3.71
CA SER A 111 3.05 -3.01 -2.97
C SER A 111 3.61 -1.76 -3.66
N PRO A 112 4.87 -1.74 -4.16
CA PRO A 112 5.34 -0.72 -5.09
C PRO A 112 4.45 -0.52 -6.32
N MET A 113 4.01 -1.60 -6.98
CA MET A 113 3.14 -1.52 -8.16
C MET A 113 1.84 -0.77 -7.87
N SER A 114 1.18 -1.10 -6.76
CA SER A 114 -0.06 -0.43 -6.33
C SER A 114 0.15 0.94 -5.69
N GLY A 115 1.36 1.25 -5.20
CA GLY A 115 1.58 2.34 -4.26
C GLY A 115 2.34 3.55 -4.79
N ILE A 116 3.36 3.35 -5.62
CA ILE A 116 4.19 4.46 -6.09
C ILE A 116 3.33 5.40 -6.94
N GLY A 117 3.19 6.67 -6.53
CA GLY A 117 2.36 7.63 -7.25
C GLY A 117 0.85 7.45 -7.07
N ASN A 118 0.40 6.60 -6.13
CA ASN A 118 -1.00 6.45 -5.79
C ASN A 118 -1.47 7.59 -4.88
N LYS A 119 -2.43 8.39 -5.35
CA LYS A 119 -3.04 9.51 -4.59
C LYS A 119 -4.35 9.13 -3.90
N HIS A 120 -4.91 7.97 -4.25
CA HIS A 120 -6.25 7.52 -3.85
C HIS A 120 -6.21 6.63 -2.61
N GLN A 121 -5.07 5.97 -2.34
CA GLN A 121 -4.90 5.02 -1.25
C GLN A 121 -3.54 5.18 -0.57
N VAL A 122 -3.53 5.00 0.76
CA VAL A 122 -2.29 4.92 1.54
C VAL A 122 -1.88 3.45 1.65
N VAL A 123 -0.83 3.07 0.93
CA VAL A 123 -0.25 1.72 0.96
C VAL A 123 1.24 1.79 1.30
N SER A 124 1.80 0.67 1.76
CA SER A 124 3.25 0.57 1.97
C SER A 124 3.96 0.48 0.63
N LEU A 125 5.10 1.16 0.49
CA LEU A 125 6.00 0.98 -0.66
C LEU A 125 7.03 -0.13 -0.42
N SER A 126 7.07 -0.69 0.78
CA SER A 126 7.90 -1.84 1.14
C SER A 126 7.01 -3.05 1.39
N ASN A 127 7.46 -4.24 0.99
CA ASN A 127 6.70 -5.48 1.22
C ASN A 127 7.11 -6.20 2.50
N CYS A 128 8.37 -6.08 2.94
CA CYS A 128 8.92 -6.91 4.00
C CYS A 128 9.31 -6.05 5.20
N PHE A 129 8.76 -6.40 6.37
CA PHE A 129 9.08 -5.75 7.65
C PHE A 129 9.41 -6.82 8.69
N VAL A 130 10.27 -6.46 9.64
CA VAL A 130 10.51 -7.23 10.85
C VAL A 130 10.20 -6.31 12.03
N ILE A 131 9.42 -6.81 13.00
CA ILE A 131 9.07 -6.08 14.23
C ILE A 131 9.37 -6.94 15.46
N GLY A 132 9.56 -6.28 16.61
CA GLY A 132 9.82 -6.97 17.88
C GLY A 132 11.30 -7.16 18.24
N GLU A 133 12.25 -6.52 17.56
CA GLU A 133 13.70 -6.69 17.79
C GLU A 133 14.22 -6.17 19.16
N ASN A 134 13.37 -5.54 19.98
CA ASN A 134 13.80 -4.92 21.24
C ASN A 134 13.34 -5.70 22.48
N ASN A 135 14.29 -6.02 23.38
CA ASN A 135 14.04 -6.66 24.67
C ASN A 135 13.03 -5.93 25.57
N SER A 136 12.73 -4.66 25.31
CA SER A 136 11.66 -3.91 26.00
C SER A 136 10.26 -4.50 25.82
N TYR A 137 10.08 -5.46 24.91
CA TYR A 137 8.78 -6.02 24.55
C TYR A 137 8.38 -7.30 25.31
N ASP A 138 9.20 -7.78 26.25
CA ASP A 138 8.86 -8.90 27.15
C ASP A 138 7.86 -8.46 28.26
N SER A 139 6.71 -7.94 27.83
CA SER A 139 5.61 -7.48 28.69
C SER A 139 4.30 -7.50 27.89
N TYR A 140 3.15 -7.57 28.57
CA TYR A 140 1.86 -7.49 27.88
C TYR A 140 1.70 -6.19 27.09
N GLY A 141 2.20 -5.06 27.61
CA GLY A 141 2.18 -3.79 26.87
C GLY A 141 3.01 -3.85 25.59
N GLY A 142 4.20 -4.46 25.63
CA GLY A 142 5.04 -4.67 24.46
C GLY A 142 4.40 -5.59 23.42
N ILE A 143 3.84 -6.71 23.89
CA ILE A 143 3.15 -7.70 23.06
C ILE A 143 1.97 -7.05 22.31
N MET A 144 1.16 -6.23 22.99
CA MET A 144 0.03 -5.52 22.38
C MET A 144 0.47 -4.39 21.44
N LYS A 145 1.61 -3.75 21.70
CA LYS A 145 2.18 -2.76 20.79
C LYS A 145 2.65 -3.41 19.48
N ILE A 146 3.34 -4.54 19.56
CA ILE A 146 3.77 -5.31 18.37
C ILE A 146 2.54 -5.76 17.57
N ASP A 147 1.49 -6.24 18.23
CA ASP A 147 0.21 -6.61 17.60
C ASP A 147 -0.41 -5.41 16.84
N GLN A 148 -0.44 -4.24 17.48
CA GLN A 148 -0.92 -3.02 16.86
C GLN A 148 -0.08 -2.62 15.63
N GLU A 149 1.24 -2.68 15.71
CA GLU A 149 2.16 -2.39 14.61
C GLU A 149 1.93 -3.34 13.43
N GLN A 150 1.82 -4.64 13.71
CA GLN A 150 1.53 -5.68 12.72
C GLN A 150 0.24 -5.37 11.95
N VAL A 151 -0.86 -5.11 12.65
CA VAL A 151 -2.16 -4.82 12.02
C VAL A 151 -2.09 -3.56 11.14
N GLN A 152 -1.36 -2.53 11.58
CA GLN A 152 -1.19 -1.31 10.77
C GLN A 152 -0.39 -1.56 9.49
N LEU A 153 0.64 -2.41 9.55
CA LEU A 153 1.44 -2.81 8.39
C LEU A 153 0.62 -3.68 7.43
N MET A 154 -0.05 -4.73 7.93
CA MET A 154 -0.87 -5.64 7.12
C MET A 154 -2.01 -4.92 6.40
N LYS A 155 -2.67 -3.95 7.07
CA LYS A 155 -3.68 -3.08 6.44
C LYS A 155 -3.17 -2.38 5.17
N ARG A 156 -1.86 -2.15 5.07
CA ARG A 156 -1.19 -1.41 3.98
C ARG A 156 -0.43 -2.32 3.01
N ARG A 157 -0.76 -3.63 2.97
CA ARG A 157 -0.12 -4.66 2.12
C ARG A 157 1.34 -4.98 2.46
N ALA A 158 1.78 -4.70 3.68
CA ALA A 158 3.08 -5.15 4.16
C ALA A 158 2.97 -6.56 4.75
N GLY A 159 3.93 -7.42 4.40
CA GLY A 159 4.20 -8.67 5.11
C GLY A 159 5.10 -8.40 6.31
N VAL A 160 4.81 -9.07 7.43
CA VAL A 160 5.45 -8.81 8.71
C VAL A 160 6.03 -10.10 9.27
N GLY A 161 7.33 -10.09 9.54
CA GLY A 161 8.04 -11.08 10.35
C GLY A 161 8.15 -10.59 11.79
N HIS A 162 8.17 -11.53 12.73
CA HIS A 162 8.32 -11.23 14.15
C HIS A 162 9.63 -11.83 14.66
N ASP A 163 10.44 -11.01 15.33
CA ASP A 163 11.44 -11.53 16.25
C ASP A 163 10.78 -11.72 17.62
N LEU A 164 10.66 -12.97 18.07
CA LEU A 164 10.05 -13.32 19.35
C LEU A 164 11.07 -13.84 20.36
N SER A 165 12.37 -13.76 20.05
CA SER A 165 13.47 -14.26 20.89
C SER A 165 13.51 -13.57 22.26
N HIS A 166 12.95 -12.36 22.35
CA HIS A 166 12.89 -11.57 23.56
C HIS A 166 11.81 -12.05 24.56
N ILE A 167 10.84 -12.86 24.13
CA ILE A 167 9.77 -13.35 25.02
C ILE A 167 10.34 -14.42 25.94
N ARG A 168 10.20 -14.22 27.26
CA ARG A 168 10.76 -15.15 28.23
C ARG A 168 10.21 -16.58 28.08
N PRO A 169 11.03 -17.62 28.27
CA PRO A 169 10.62 -19.02 28.15
C PRO A 169 9.47 -19.40 29.09
N LYS A 170 8.77 -20.48 28.74
CA LYS A 170 7.77 -21.10 29.61
C LYS A 170 8.39 -21.50 30.95
N GLY A 171 7.67 -21.26 32.05
CA GLY A 171 8.15 -21.53 33.41
C GLY A 171 8.99 -20.42 34.02
N SER A 172 9.38 -19.39 33.25
CA SER A 172 10.09 -18.23 33.80
C SER A 172 9.26 -17.52 34.87
N PRO A 173 9.84 -17.12 36.03
CA PRO A 173 9.10 -16.43 37.07
C PRO A 173 8.50 -15.10 36.59
N VAL A 174 7.28 -14.81 37.01
CA VAL A 174 6.60 -13.53 36.74
C VAL A 174 5.87 -13.03 37.99
N LYS A 175 5.60 -11.73 38.04
CA LYS A 175 4.97 -11.07 39.20
C LYS A 175 3.44 -10.97 39.10
N ASN A 176 2.78 -11.84 38.32
CA ASN A 176 1.32 -11.86 38.16
C ASN A 176 0.70 -13.08 38.88
N SER A 177 -0.62 -13.23 38.80
CA SER A 177 -1.36 -14.33 39.43
C SER A 177 -0.95 -15.73 38.95
N ALA A 178 -0.39 -15.86 37.74
CA ALA A 178 0.05 -17.14 37.20
C ALA A 178 1.42 -17.59 37.77
N LEU A 179 2.17 -16.68 38.41
CA LEU A 179 3.52 -16.85 38.99
C LEU A 179 4.61 -17.34 38.02
N THR A 180 4.24 -17.89 36.87
CA THR A 180 5.12 -18.39 35.80
C THR A 180 4.62 -17.97 34.42
N SER A 181 5.54 -17.79 33.48
CA SER A 181 5.23 -17.50 32.07
C SER A 181 4.72 -18.73 31.33
N THR A 182 3.78 -18.53 30.41
CA THR A 182 3.32 -19.56 29.46
C THR A 182 4.26 -19.74 28.26
N GLY A 183 5.26 -18.85 28.10
CA GLY A 183 6.21 -18.87 27.00
C GLY A 183 5.70 -18.20 25.72
N VAL A 184 6.43 -18.37 24.62
CA VAL A 184 6.19 -17.67 23.34
C VAL A 184 4.99 -18.20 22.55
N VAL A 185 4.67 -19.50 22.67
CA VAL A 185 3.67 -20.18 21.81
C VAL A 185 2.30 -19.51 21.84
N PRO A 186 1.70 -19.16 23.00
CA PRO A 186 0.38 -18.49 23.00
C PRO A 186 0.39 -17.11 22.32
N PHE A 187 1.54 -16.43 22.29
CA PHE A 187 1.67 -15.15 21.60
C PHE A 187 1.87 -15.33 20.10
N MET A 188 2.56 -16.41 19.67
CA MET A 188 2.56 -16.81 18.26
C MET A 188 1.13 -17.06 17.78
N ASP A 189 0.33 -17.81 18.55
CA ASP A 189 -1.05 -18.07 18.18
C ASP A 189 -1.84 -16.76 18.05
N LYS A 190 -1.61 -15.81 18.96
CA LYS A 190 -2.23 -14.48 18.90
C LYS A 190 -1.83 -13.67 17.66
N TYR A 191 -0.57 -13.72 17.23
CA TYR A 191 -0.10 -12.93 16.09
C TYR A 191 -0.50 -13.54 14.74
N PHE A 192 -0.63 -14.87 14.67
CA PHE A 192 -0.75 -15.59 13.42
C PHE A 192 -2.15 -16.18 13.14
N TYR A 193 -3.08 -16.15 14.10
CA TYR A 193 -4.47 -16.62 13.93
C TYR A 193 -5.53 -15.52 14.12
#